data_AF-A0A7J2ZBU6-F1
#
_entry.id   AF-A0A7J2ZBU6-F1
#
_cell.length_a   1.000
_cell.length_b   1.000
_cell.length_c   1.000
_cell.angle_alpha   90.00
_cell.angle_beta   90.00
_cell.angle_gamma   90.00
#
_symmetry.space_group_name_H-M   'P 1'
#
loop_
_entity.id
_entity.type
_entity.pdbx_description
1 polymer ?
#
loop_
_entity_poly.entity_id
_entity_poly.type
_entity_poly.pdbx_seq_one_letter_code
_entity_poly.pdbx_strand_id
1 'polypeptide(L)'
;GHRVDKVELIIMGGTFPATPEAYQTWFVKRCLDALNDVDSSSLEEAKRKAETSLIRNVGITVETRPDWAKETHVDKMLDMGVTRVELGVQNPSDEIYRLVGRKHTVKDVVEATRILKDAGLKIVYHLMLGMPGSSMEKDLEAFKEIFSNPAYKPDMIKIYPCLVLKGTKAYEWYVRGEYRPYMNEEAARLIVEVKKMIPPWVRIMRVQRDIPAPLIVAGVNRSNLRQLVQQKLKEQGLRCRCIRCREVGHRLLADGVKPNPEKVEISATRYEASEGQEIFISAEDKENDVLIGYLRLRIPSKKAHRPEIRAEPCSIIRELHVYGPLVPVGKHISKAWQHKGYGAVLLSEAKRITSQEYGFKKILVISALGTKQYYMRFGYQHDGPYMSKTLDKI
;
A
#
# COMPACT_ATOMS: atom_id res chain seq x y z
N GLY A 1 13.65 23.64 0.48
CA GLY A 1 13.66 23.81 1.95
C GLY A 1 13.00 22.66 2.71
N HIS A 2 13.13 21.40 2.25
CA HIS A 2 12.73 20.22 3.05
C HIS A 2 14.01 19.51 3.50
N ARG A 3 14.07 19.06 4.76
CA ARG A 3 15.13 18.17 5.23
C ARG A 3 14.73 16.74 4.91
N VAL A 4 15.54 16.03 4.13
CA VAL A 4 15.27 14.66 3.70
C VAL A 4 16.09 13.70 4.56
N ASP A 5 15.43 13.04 5.51
CA ASP A 5 16.02 12.01 6.39
C ASP A 5 15.53 10.60 6.04
N LYS A 6 14.35 10.50 5.41
CA LYS A 6 13.71 9.25 5.01
C LYS A 6 13.17 9.36 3.59
N VAL A 7 13.41 8.34 2.77
CA VAL A 7 12.96 8.27 1.37
C VAL A 7 12.26 6.95 1.10
N GLU A 8 11.08 7.03 0.50
CA GLU A 8 10.43 5.89 -0.16
C GLU A 8 10.67 6.00 -1.67
N LEU A 9 11.34 5.00 -2.25
CA LEU A 9 11.54 4.92 -3.70
C LEU A 9 10.29 4.35 -4.37
N ILE A 10 9.85 4.97 -5.47
CA ILE A 10 8.72 4.49 -6.28
C ILE A 10 9.20 4.34 -7.73
N ILE A 11 9.29 3.10 -8.19
CA ILE A 11 9.65 2.75 -9.56
C ILE A 11 8.36 2.70 -10.38
N MET A 12 8.13 3.78 -11.14
CA MET A 12 6.93 3.96 -11.96
C MET A 12 7.09 3.37 -13.36
N GLY A 13 5.98 2.93 -13.96
CA GLY A 13 5.93 2.54 -15.37
C GLY A 13 5.15 1.25 -15.67
N GLY A 14 4.94 0.39 -14.67
CA GLY A 14 4.09 -0.81 -14.81
C GLY A 14 4.73 -1.99 -15.55
N THR A 15 5.92 -1.83 -16.13
CA THR A 15 6.64 -2.85 -16.92
C THR A 15 8.03 -3.18 -16.36
N PHE A 16 8.42 -2.61 -15.22
CA PHE A 16 9.76 -2.81 -14.66
C PHE A 16 10.11 -4.30 -14.48
N PRO A 17 9.24 -5.17 -13.90
CA PRO A 17 9.56 -6.59 -13.76
C PRO A 17 9.69 -7.36 -15.09
N ALA A 18 9.23 -6.79 -16.21
CA ALA A 18 9.35 -7.37 -17.55
C ALA A 18 10.65 -6.98 -18.28
N THR A 19 11.43 -6.06 -17.73
CA THR A 19 12.72 -5.65 -18.31
C THR A 19 13.81 -6.70 -18.03
N PRO A 20 14.95 -6.71 -18.77
CA PRO A 20 16.05 -7.63 -18.49
C PRO A 20 16.55 -7.51 -17.04
N GLU A 21 16.88 -8.64 -16.42
CA GLU A 21 17.29 -8.68 -15.01
C GLU A 21 18.49 -7.77 -14.72
N ALA A 22 19.49 -7.77 -15.60
CA ALA A 22 20.65 -6.89 -15.48
C ALA A 22 20.26 -5.40 -15.40
N TYR A 23 19.24 -4.99 -16.14
CA TYR A 23 18.72 -3.62 -16.07
C TYR A 23 18.01 -3.36 -14.75
N GLN A 24 17.18 -4.29 -14.28
CA GLN A 24 16.48 -4.15 -13.00
C GLN A 24 17.48 -3.98 -11.84
N THR A 25 18.47 -4.86 -11.76
CA THR A 25 19.54 -4.84 -10.76
C THR A 25 20.34 -3.54 -10.84
N TRP A 26 20.77 -3.15 -12.03
CA TRP A 26 21.50 -1.89 -12.25
C TRP A 26 20.67 -0.67 -11.81
N PHE A 27 19.40 -0.62 -12.19
CA PHE A 27 18.53 0.53 -11.92
C PHE A 27 18.34 0.73 -10.41
N VAL A 28 17.97 -0.34 -9.69
CA VAL A 28 17.79 -0.26 -8.23
C VAL A 28 19.11 0.07 -7.53
N LYS A 29 20.23 -0.54 -7.97
CA LYS A 29 21.55 -0.23 -7.44
C LYS A 29 21.87 1.26 -7.59
N ARG A 30 21.67 1.86 -8.76
CA ARG A 30 21.94 3.29 -8.99
C ARG A 30 21.03 4.20 -8.17
N CYS A 31 19.76 3.83 -7.96
CA CYS A 31 18.89 4.55 -7.05
C CYS A 31 19.40 4.50 -5.60
N LEU A 32 19.88 3.34 -5.14
CA LEU A 32 20.45 3.19 -3.80
C LEU A 32 21.78 3.93 -3.67
N ASP A 33 22.67 3.87 -4.66
CA ASP A 33 23.93 4.63 -4.68
C ASP A 33 23.66 6.14 -4.52
N ALA A 34 22.65 6.66 -5.22
CA ALA A 34 22.25 8.07 -5.09
C ALA A 34 21.70 8.42 -3.70
N LEU A 35 20.98 7.50 -3.04
CA LEU A 35 20.53 7.71 -1.65
C LEU A 35 21.66 7.56 -0.62
N ASN A 36 22.62 6.70 -0.92
CA ASN A 36 23.77 6.43 -0.06
C ASN A 36 24.87 7.50 -0.20
N ASP A 37 24.80 8.31 -1.25
CA ASP A 37 25.81 9.30 -1.63
C ASP A 37 27.20 8.68 -1.84
N VAL A 38 27.23 7.44 -2.36
CA VAL A 38 28.45 6.70 -2.66
C VAL A 38 28.19 5.58 -3.65
N ASP A 39 29.11 5.37 -4.58
CA ASP A 39 29.02 4.28 -5.54
C ASP A 39 29.29 2.92 -4.87
N SER A 40 28.64 1.89 -5.39
CA SER A 40 28.85 0.48 -5.01
C SER A 40 29.33 -0.35 -6.19
N SER A 41 29.98 -1.48 -5.92
CA SER A 41 30.38 -2.47 -6.93
C SER A 41 29.21 -3.36 -7.36
N SER A 42 28.21 -3.55 -6.48
CA SER A 42 27.08 -4.46 -6.69
C SER A 42 25.81 -3.99 -5.97
N LEU A 43 24.66 -4.56 -6.34
CA LEU A 43 23.39 -4.29 -5.66
C LEU A 43 23.43 -4.69 -4.17
N GLU A 44 24.07 -5.80 -3.82
CA GLU A 44 24.19 -6.23 -2.42
C GLU A 44 25.02 -5.25 -1.58
N GLU A 45 26.11 -4.71 -2.15
CA GLU A 45 26.86 -3.67 -1.47
C GLU A 45 26.03 -2.39 -1.30
N ALA A 46 25.28 -1.98 -2.33
CA ALA A 46 24.37 -0.83 -2.24
C ALA A 46 23.31 -1.02 -1.16
N LYS A 47 22.73 -2.21 -1.07
CA LYS A 47 21.75 -2.58 -0.04
C LYS A 47 22.34 -2.50 1.35
N ARG A 48 23.53 -3.09 1.57
CA ARG A 48 24.23 -3.05 2.87
C ARG A 48 24.53 -1.61 3.31
N LYS A 49 25.00 -0.75 2.40
CA LYS A 49 25.22 0.68 2.67
C LYS A 49 23.91 1.41 3.01
N ALA A 50 22.81 1.06 2.35
CA ALA A 50 21.50 1.66 2.61
C ALA A 50 20.93 1.34 4.01
N GLU A 51 21.38 0.26 4.66
CA GLU A 51 20.94 -0.08 6.01
C GLU A 51 21.46 0.89 7.08
N THR A 52 22.59 1.56 6.81
CA THR A 52 23.26 2.51 7.73
C THR A 52 23.32 3.94 7.20
N SER A 53 22.89 4.19 5.97
CA SER A 53 22.90 5.52 5.32
C SER A 53 22.22 6.61 6.16
N LEU A 54 22.72 7.84 6.05
CA LEU A 54 22.10 9.01 6.67
C LEU A 54 20.68 9.25 6.15
N ILE A 55 20.49 9.10 4.83
CA ILE A 55 19.16 9.13 4.20
C ILE A 55 18.61 7.71 4.20
N ARG A 56 17.62 7.45 5.05
CA ARG A 56 17.09 6.10 5.24
C ARG A 56 16.14 5.74 4.11
N ASN A 57 16.45 4.68 3.38
CA ASN A 57 15.46 4.02 2.53
C ASN A 57 14.38 3.36 3.41
N VAL A 58 13.17 3.91 3.41
CA VAL A 58 12.03 3.41 4.21
C VAL A 58 11.04 2.58 3.40
N GLY A 59 11.38 2.30 2.14
CA GLY A 59 10.63 1.42 1.28
C GLY A 59 11.03 1.58 -0.18
N ILE A 60 10.84 0.50 -0.94
CA ILE A 60 10.86 0.52 -2.40
C ILE A 60 9.50 -0.01 -2.87
N THR A 61 8.85 0.75 -3.75
CA THR A 61 7.59 0.41 -4.41
C THR A 61 7.84 0.13 -5.89
N VAL A 62 7.31 -0.98 -6.41
CA VAL A 62 7.33 -1.28 -7.83
C VAL A 62 5.91 -1.27 -8.38
N GLU A 63 5.67 -0.48 -9.43
CA GLU A 63 4.43 -0.56 -10.22
C GLU A 63 4.57 -1.67 -11.27
N THR A 64 3.59 -2.57 -11.33
CA THR A 64 3.59 -3.68 -12.28
C THR A 64 2.19 -4.05 -12.75
N ARG A 65 2.14 -4.81 -13.84
CA ARG A 65 0.92 -5.50 -14.26
C ARG A 65 0.78 -6.82 -13.48
N PRO A 66 -0.46 -7.29 -13.23
CA PRO A 66 -0.71 -8.55 -12.52
C PRO A 66 0.03 -9.77 -13.09
N ASP A 67 0.11 -9.88 -14.42
CA ASP A 67 0.77 -11.01 -15.10
C ASP A 67 2.30 -11.05 -14.93
N TRP A 68 2.90 -9.95 -14.43
CA TRP A 68 4.32 -9.80 -14.11
C TRP A 68 4.60 -9.79 -12.59
N ALA A 69 3.70 -10.39 -11.80
CA ALA A 69 3.83 -10.56 -10.36
C ALA A 69 3.73 -12.03 -9.93
N LYS A 70 4.25 -12.94 -10.78
CA LYS A 70 4.45 -14.36 -10.47
C LYS A 70 5.59 -14.58 -9.48
N GLU A 71 5.70 -15.78 -8.90
CA GLU A 71 6.69 -16.15 -7.87
C GLU A 71 8.12 -15.70 -8.23
N THR A 72 8.60 -16.01 -9.44
CA THR A 72 9.94 -15.63 -9.91
C THR A 72 10.15 -14.12 -10.00
N HIS A 73 9.11 -13.34 -10.32
CA HIS A 73 9.19 -11.88 -10.32
C HIS A 73 9.20 -11.34 -8.89
N VAL A 74 8.41 -11.95 -8.00
CA VAL A 74 8.34 -11.58 -6.59
C VAL A 74 9.66 -11.85 -5.88
N ASP A 75 10.33 -12.96 -6.19
CA ASP A 75 11.65 -13.29 -5.66
C ASP A 75 12.68 -12.21 -6.03
N LYS A 76 12.74 -11.82 -7.31
CA LYS A 76 13.62 -10.73 -7.76
C LYS A 76 13.30 -9.39 -7.10
N MET A 77 12.00 -9.09 -6.93
CA MET A 77 11.59 -7.88 -6.23
C MET A 77 12.07 -7.88 -4.77
N LEU A 78 11.93 -9.01 -4.06
CA LEU A 78 12.45 -9.17 -2.70
C LEU A 78 13.98 -9.03 -2.65
N ASP A 79 14.70 -9.62 -3.61
CA ASP A 79 16.16 -9.50 -3.71
C ASP A 79 16.62 -8.05 -3.89
N MET A 80 15.82 -7.24 -4.59
CA MET A 80 16.04 -5.79 -4.74
C MET A 80 15.66 -4.95 -3.51
N GLY A 81 15.07 -5.54 -2.47
CA GLY A 81 14.60 -4.83 -1.29
C GLY A 81 13.23 -4.16 -1.45
N VAL A 82 12.42 -4.60 -2.42
CA VAL A 82 11.04 -4.14 -2.60
C VAL A 82 10.22 -4.50 -1.37
N THR A 83 9.40 -3.55 -0.92
CA THR A 83 8.49 -3.76 0.23
C THR A 83 7.03 -3.57 -0.13
N ARG A 84 6.75 -2.96 -1.29
CA ARG A 84 5.39 -2.68 -1.77
C ARG A 84 5.29 -2.89 -3.27
N VAL A 85 4.18 -3.46 -3.72
CA VAL A 85 3.87 -3.63 -5.14
C VAL A 85 2.54 -2.97 -5.44
N GLU A 86 2.49 -2.23 -6.53
CA GLU A 86 1.28 -1.65 -7.07
C GLU A 86 0.85 -2.41 -8.31
N LEU A 87 -0.30 -3.06 -8.20
CA LEU A 87 -0.91 -3.80 -9.30
C LEU A 87 -1.84 -2.90 -10.10
N GLY A 88 -1.58 -2.85 -11.40
CA GLY A 88 -2.41 -2.16 -12.37
C GLY A 88 -3.75 -2.85 -12.67
N VAL A 89 -4.57 -3.15 -11.65
CA VAL A 89 -5.87 -3.87 -11.73
C VAL A 89 -6.91 -3.12 -12.56
N GLN A 90 -7.11 -1.84 -12.29
CA GLN A 90 -8.13 -0.96 -12.87
C GLN A 90 -9.56 -1.33 -12.52
N ASN A 91 -10.08 -2.40 -13.10
CA ASN A 91 -11.44 -2.89 -12.89
C ASN A 91 -11.40 -4.42 -13.11
N PRO A 92 -11.67 -5.24 -12.07
CA PRO A 92 -11.56 -6.69 -12.13
C PRO A 92 -12.67 -7.33 -12.97
N SER A 93 -12.66 -7.08 -14.27
CA SER A 93 -13.59 -7.64 -15.26
C SER A 93 -12.84 -8.03 -16.53
N ASP A 94 -12.84 -9.33 -16.84
CA ASP A 94 -12.22 -9.85 -18.07
C ASP A 94 -12.90 -9.32 -19.34
N GLU A 95 -14.18 -8.96 -19.27
CA GLU A 95 -14.89 -8.28 -20.36
C GLU A 95 -14.27 -6.91 -20.64
N ILE A 96 -14.12 -6.08 -19.60
CA ILE A 96 -13.49 -4.75 -19.72
C ILE A 96 -12.04 -4.90 -20.17
N TYR A 97 -11.29 -5.86 -19.62
CA TYR A 97 -9.91 -6.10 -20.03
C TYR A 97 -9.78 -6.43 -21.51
N ARG A 98 -10.60 -7.34 -22.04
CA ARG A 98 -10.63 -7.66 -23.48
C ARG A 98 -10.98 -6.44 -24.32
N LEU A 99 -12.01 -5.69 -23.93
CA LEU A 99 -12.45 -4.49 -24.65
C LEU A 99 -11.33 -3.44 -24.78
N VAL A 100 -10.63 -3.16 -23.67
CA VAL A 100 -9.54 -2.17 -23.63
C VAL A 100 -8.18 -2.70 -24.03
N GLY A 101 -8.10 -3.96 -24.48
CA GLY A 101 -6.85 -4.58 -24.95
C GLY A 101 -5.82 -4.85 -23.85
N ARG A 102 -6.27 -5.05 -22.60
CA ARG A 102 -5.40 -5.52 -21.52
C ARG A 102 -5.10 -7.00 -21.71
N LYS A 103 -3.84 -7.37 -21.45
CA LYS A 103 -3.32 -8.73 -21.69
C LYS A 103 -3.25 -9.60 -20.42
N HIS A 104 -3.76 -9.13 -19.29
CA HIS A 104 -3.95 -9.92 -18.08
C HIS A 104 -5.43 -10.13 -17.81
N THR A 105 -5.70 -11.10 -16.95
CA THR A 105 -7.04 -11.52 -16.53
C THR A 105 -7.27 -11.21 -15.05
N VAL A 106 -8.51 -11.37 -14.60
CA VAL A 106 -8.86 -11.35 -13.17
C VAL A 106 -8.12 -12.45 -12.42
N LYS A 107 -7.92 -13.62 -13.05
CA LYS A 107 -7.13 -14.70 -12.46
C LYS A 107 -5.69 -14.27 -12.16
N ASP A 108 -5.06 -13.51 -13.06
CA ASP A 108 -3.72 -12.97 -12.83
C ASP A 108 -3.72 -11.99 -11.64
N VAL A 109 -4.77 -11.18 -11.47
CA VAL A 109 -4.92 -10.28 -10.31
C VAL A 109 -4.99 -11.06 -9.00
N VAL A 110 -5.85 -12.07 -8.95
CA VAL A 110 -6.04 -12.91 -7.75
C VAL A 110 -4.76 -13.65 -7.39
N GLU A 111 -4.11 -14.27 -8.37
CA GLU A 111 -2.89 -15.03 -8.15
C GLU A 111 -1.71 -14.14 -7.75
N ALA A 112 -1.51 -13.01 -8.44
CA ALA A 112 -0.50 -12.03 -8.06
C ALA A 112 -0.72 -11.53 -6.62
N THR A 113 -1.96 -11.27 -6.24
CA THR A 113 -2.29 -10.79 -4.90
C THR A 113 -1.93 -11.84 -3.85
N ARG A 114 -2.28 -13.11 -4.09
CA ARG A 114 -1.92 -14.23 -3.19
C ARG A 114 -0.40 -14.34 -3.02
N ILE A 115 0.35 -14.41 -4.12
CA ILE A 115 1.81 -14.54 -4.10
C ILE A 115 2.44 -13.36 -3.35
N LEU A 116 2.02 -12.13 -3.64
CA LEU A 116 2.54 -10.93 -2.99
C LEU A 116 2.25 -10.92 -1.49
N LYS A 117 1.03 -11.28 -1.07
CA LYS A 117 0.68 -11.35 0.35
C LYS A 117 1.48 -12.43 1.06
N ASP A 118 1.55 -13.62 0.49
CA ASP A 118 2.31 -14.75 1.04
C ASP A 118 3.81 -14.45 1.11
N ALA A 119 4.35 -13.65 0.19
CA ALA A 119 5.73 -13.15 0.26
C ALA A 119 5.93 -11.99 1.25
N GLY A 120 4.87 -11.52 1.90
CA GLY A 120 4.88 -10.45 2.89
C GLY A 120 4.71 -9.03 2.31
N LEU A 121 4.75 -8.83 1.00
CA LEU A 121 4.73 -7.50 0.38
C LEU A 121 3.41 -6.75 0.62
N LYS A 122 3.49 -5.43 0.79
CA LYS A 122 2.32 -4.53 0.80
C LYS A 122 1.74 -4.41 -0.60
N ILE A 123 0.42 -4.35 -0.72
CA ILE A 123 -0.27 -4.35 -2.02
C ILE A 123 -1.10 -3.09 -2.21
N VAL A 124 -0.84 -2.39 -3.30
CA VAL A 124 -1.66 -1.28 -3.79
C VAL A 124 -2.42 -1.75 -5.02
N TYR A 125 -3.74 -1.55 -5.07
CA TYR A 125 -4.46 -1.63 -6.34
C TYR A 125 -4.60 -0.25 -6.95
N HIS A 126 -4.16 -0.12 -8.20
CA HIS A 126 -4.50 1.02 -9.03
C HIS A 126 -5.85 0.74 -9.70
N LEU A 127 -6.90 1.43 -9.28
CA LEU A 127 -8.29 1.23 -9.72
C LEU A 127 -8.77 2.41 -10.55
N MET A 128 -9.50 2.13 -11.64
CA MET A 128 -10.04 3.14 -12.53
C MET A 128 -11.56 3.12 -12.59
N LEU A 129 -12.16 4.31 -12.49
CA LEU A 129 -13.60 4.51 -12.59
C LEU A 129 -13.98 4.89 -14.02
N GLY A 130 -15.13 4.43 -14.51
CA GLY A 130 -15.69 4.85 -15.80
C GLY A 130 -14.82 4.42 -16.97
N MET A 131 -14.18 3.26 -16.88
CA MET A 131 -13.50 2.66 -18.03
C MET A 131 -14.52 2.35 -19.16
N PRO A 132 -14.09 2.34 -20.43
CA PRO A 132 -14.93 1.86 -21.53
C PRO A 132 -15.55 0.49 -21.21
N GLY A 133 -16.87 0.36 -21.41
CA GLY A 133 -17.65 -0.84 -21.06
C GLY A 133 -18.14 -0.92 -19.59
N SER A 134 -17.71 0.02 -18.73
CA SER A 134 -18.18 0.13 -17.34
C SER A 134 -19.37 1.08 -17.17
N SER A 135 -19.98 1.06 -15.99
CA SER A 135 -21.04 1.96 -15.53
C SER A 135 -20.86 2.26 -14.03
N MET A 136 -21.63 3.20 -13.47
CA MET A 136 -21.51 3.54 -12.04
C MET A 136 -21.84 2.33 -11.16
N GLU A 137 -22.84 1.54 -11.57
CA GLU A 137 -23.27 0.32 -10.91
C GLU A 137 -22.17 -0.74 -10.98
N LYS A 138 -21.60 -0.99 -12.17
CA LYS A 138 -20.51 -1.95 -12.36
C LYS A 138 -19.26 -1.55 -11.56
N ASP A 139 -18.89 -0.27 -11.57
CA ASP A 139 -17.75 0.20 -10.79
C ASP A 139 -18.01 0.05 -9.28
N LEU A 140 -19.20 0.44 -8.80
CA LEU A 140 -19.54 0.28 -7.38
C LEU A 140 -19.51 -1.18 -6.94
N GLU A 141 -20.04 -2.08 -7.76
CA GLU A 141 -20.01 -3.52 -7.51
C GLU A 141 -18.57 -4.07 -7.51
N ALA A 142 -17.72 -3.61 -8.43
CA ALA A 142 -16.32 -3.97 -8.43
C ALA A 142 -15.60 -3.57 -7.13
N PHE A 143 -15.89 -2.39 -6.56
CA PHE A 143 -15.32 -2.01 -5.26
C PHE A 143 -15.86 -2.85 -4.12
N LYS A 144 -17.16 -3.19 -4.11
CA LYS A 144 -17.72 -4.09 -3.10
C LYS A 144 -17.00 -5.43 -3.13
N GLU A 145 -16.87 -6.02 -4.32
CA GLU A 145 -16.18 -7.27 -4.56
C GLU A 145 -14.72 -7.22 -4.08
N ILE A 146 -13.97 -6.18 -4.45
CA ILE A 146 -12.57 -6.00 -4.00
C ILE A 146 -12.45 -5.97 -2.47
N PHE A 147 -13.42 -5.38 -1.78
CA PHE A 147 -13.41 -5.23 -0.33
C PHE A 147 -14.07 -6.39 0.42
N SER A 148 -14.93 -7.19 -0.20
CA SER A 148 -15.69 -8.29 0.43
C SER A 148 -15.08 -9.66 0.10
N ASN A 149 -14.66 -9.90 -1.13
CA ASN A 149 -14.12 -11.19 -1.58
C ASN A 149 -12.68 -11.39 -1.07
N PRO A 150 -12.38 -12.48 -0.35
CA PRO A 150 -11.04 -12.81 0.12
C PRO A 150 -9.97 -12.88 -0.98
N ALA A 151 -10.33 -13.12 -2.23
CA ALA A 151 -9.38 -13.20 -3.34
C ALA A 151 -8.60 -11.89 -3.61
N TYR A 152 -9.11 -10.74 -3.13
CA TYR A 152 -8.53 -9.41 -3.34
C TYR A 152 -7.98 -8.79 -2.05
N LYS A 153 -8.80 -8.01 -1.33
CA LYS A 153 -8.47 -7.34 -0.06
C LYS A 153 -7.10 -6.59 -0.09
N PRO A 154 -6.91 -5.59 -0.98
CA PRO A 154 -5.65 -4.85 -1.11
C PRO A 154 -5.43 -3.88 0.06
N ASP A 155 -4.21 -3.78 0.58
CA ASP A 155 -3.89 -2.90 1.73
C ASP A 155 -4.12 -1.42 1.43
N MET A 156 -3.93 -1.05 0.17
CA MET A 156 -3.92 0.30 -0.34
C MET A 156 -4.63 0.37 -1.69
N ILE A 157 -5.24 1.51 -1.99
CA ILE A 157 -5.81 1.79 -3.31
C ILE A 157 -5.44 3.18 -3.82
N LYS A 158 -5.28 3.31 -5.13
CA LYS A 158 -5.29 4.56 -5.88
C LYS A 158 -6.54 4.55 -6.77
N ILE A 159 -7.38 5.59 -6.67
CA ILE A 159 -8.64 5.67 -7.41
C ILE A 159 -8.54 6.78 -8.46
N TYR A 160 -8.46 6.42 -9.73
CA TYR A 160 -8.34 7.37 -10.85
C TYR A 160 -9.53 7.26 -11.79
N PRO A 161 -10.35 8.31 -11.94
CA PRO A 161 -11.31 8.38 -13.04
C PRO A 161 -10.59 8.18 -14.39
N CYS A 162 -11.18 7.40 -15.29
CA CYS A 162 -10.67 7.26 -16.64
C CYS A 162 -10.78 8.60 -17.37
N LEU A 163 -9.71 8.97 -18.07
CA LEU A 163 -9.59 10.24 -18.77
C LEU A 163 -9.39 9.98 -20.26
N VAL A 164 -9.90 10.90 -21.08
CA VAL A 164 -9.67 10.88 -22.53
C VAL A 164 -8.49 11.80 -22.84
N LEU A 165 -7.43 11.22 -23.38
CA LEU A 165 -6.21 11.92 -23.81
C LEU A 165 -5.99 11.72 -25.30
N LYS A 166 -5.52 12.75 -26.01
CA LYS A 166 -5.18 12.64 -27.44
C LYS A 166 -4.19 11.49 -27.67
N GLY A 167 -4.34 10.79 -28.80
CA GLY A 167 -3.47 9.66 -29.17
C GLY A 167 -3.74 8.35 -28.41
N THR A 168 -4.88 8.24 -27.73
CA THR A 168 -5.30 7.00 -27.05
C THR A 168 -6.54 6.40 -27.70
N LYS A 169 -6.73 5.08 -27.57
CA LYS A 169 -7.95 4.39 -28.03
C LYS A 169 -9.23 4.97 -27.40
N ALA A 170 -9.15 5.45 -26.16
CA ALA A 170 -10.26 6.14 -25.48
C ALA A 170 -10.66 7.45 -26.18
N TYR A 171 -9.71 8.17 -26.78
CA TYR A 171 -10.00 9.35 -27.59
C TYR A 171 -10.68 9.00 -28.91
N GLU A 172 -10.26 7.93 -29.57
CA GLU A 172 -10.95 7.45 -30.79
C GLU A 172 -12.41 7.09 -30.50
N TRP A 173 -12.67 6.34 -29.43
CA TRP A 173 -14.04 6.02 -28.99
C TRP A 173 -14.84 7.26 -28.62
N TYR A 174 -14.22 8.21 -27.92
CA TYR A 174 -14.88 9.47 -27.54
C TYR A 174 -15.30 10.28 -28.77
N VAL A 175 -14.41 10.44 -29.77
CA VAL A 175 -14.71 11.19 -31.01
C VAL A 175 -15.82 10.53 -31.83
N ARG A 176 -15.93 9.20 -31.79
CA ARG A 176 -17.02 8.45 -32.44
C ARG A 176 -18.34 8.44 -31.66
N GLY A 177 -18.36 9.01 -30.44
CA GLY A 177 -19.54 8.97 -29.56
C GLY A 177 -19.77 7.62 -28.87
N GLU A 178 -18.82 6.68 -28.96
CA GLU A 178 -18.91 5.33 -28.39
C GLU A 178 -18.51 5.28 -26.89
N TYR A 179 -17.89 6.34 -26.37
CA TYR A 179 -17.42 6.42 -24.99
C TYR A 179 -17.60 7.81 -24.39
N ARG A 180 -18.11 7.87 -23.15
CA ARG A 180 -18.19 9.09 -22.33
C ARG A 180 -17.51 8.85 -20.97
N PRO A 181 -16.39 9.55 -20.66
CA PRO A 181 -15.78 9.45 -19.34
C PRO A 181 -16.65 10.14 -18.27
N TYR A 182 -16.46 9.78 -17.01
CA TYR A 182 -17.10 10.49 -15.89
C TYR A 182 -16.58 11.90 -15.76
N MET A 183 -17.50 12.82 -15.50
CA MET A 183 -17.20 14.20 -15.13
C MET A 183 -16.94 14.31 -13.62
N ASN A 184 -16.47 15.50 -13.18
CA ASN A 184 -16.06 15.75 -11.79
C ASN A 184 -17.13 15.33 -10.75
N GLU A 185 -18.39 15.72 -10.96
CA GLU A 185 -19.49 15.41 -10.03
C GLU A 185 -19.85 13.91 -10.00
N GLU A 186 -19.85 13.26 -11.17
CA GLU A 186 -20.12 11.83 -11.32
C GLU A 186 -19.08 11.00 -10.59
N ALA A 187 -17.80 11.28 -10.84
CA ALA A 187 -16.69 10.64 -10.17
C ALA A 187 -16.72 10.90 -8.65
N ALA A 188 -17.02 12.13 -8.22
CA ALA A 188 -17.10 12.46 -6.80
C ALA A 188 -18.21 11.67 -6.09
N ARG A 189 -19.42 11.57 -6.68
CA ARG A 189 -20.52 10.79 -6.11
C ARG A 189 -20.15 9.32 -5.94
N LEU A 190 -19.56 8.71 -6.96
CA LEU A 190 -19.14 7.31 -6.88
C LEU A 190 -18.06 7.10 -5.81
N ILE A 191 -17.07 7.99 -5.72
CA ILE A 191 -16.02 7.89 -4.70
C ILE A 191 -16.59 8.08 -3.28
N VAL A 192 -17.65 8.88 -3.11
CA VAL A 192 -18.37 9.00 -1.83
C VAL A 192 -18.93 7.64 -1.43
N GLU A 193 -19.63 6.94 -2.32
CA GLU A 193 -20.15 5.58 -2.04
C GLU A 193 -19.03 4.58 -1.73
N VAL A 194 -17.94 4.60 -2.50
CA VAL A 194 -16.75 3.76 -2.22
C VAL A 194 -16.19 4.04 -0.82
N LYS A 195 -16.13 5.30 -0.40
CA LYS A 195 -15.63 5.69 0.93
C LYS A 195 -16.56 5.33 2.08
N LYS A 196 -17.84 5.09 1.85
CA LYS A 196 -18.79 4.61 2.89
C LYS A 196 -18.52 3.16 3.27
N MET A 197 -18.13 2.33 2.31
CA MET A 197 -17.92 0.89 2.51
C MET A 197 -16.45 0.49 2.66
N ILE A 198 -15.52 1.44 2.62
CA ILE A 198 -14.08 1.13 2.66
C ILE A 198 -13.69 0.54 4.04
N PRO A 199 -13.03 -0.63 4.08
CA PRO A 199 -12.60 -1.22 5.34
C PRO A 199 -11.57 -0.34 6.07
N PRO A 200 -11.54 -0.38 7.41
CA PRO A 200 -10.66 0.48 8.21
C PRO A 200 -9.17 0.18 8.07
N TRP A 201 -8.82 -1.00 7.56
CA TRP A 201 -7.45 -1.44 7.28
C TRP A 201 -6.94 -1.01 5.89
N VAL A 202 -7.80 -0.44 5.03
CA VAL A 202 -7.41 0.05 3.69
C VAL A 202 -6.97 1.51 3.77
N ARG A 203 -5.92 1.87 3.00
CA ARG A 203 -5.49 3.26 2.81
C ARG A 203 -5.74 3.74 1.38
N ILE A 204 -6.53 4.79 1.22
CA ILE A 204 -6.66 5.49 -0.08
C ILE A 204 -5.46 6.42 -0.27
N MET A 205 -4.45 5.95 -0.99
CA MET A 205 -3.24 6.73 -1.27
C MET A 205 -3.57 8.00 -2.05
N ARG A 206 -4.39 7.84 -3.10
CA ARG A 206 -4.61 8.92 -4.06
C ARG A 206 -6.00 8.84 -4.69
N VAL A 207 -6.55 10.01 -4.96
CA VAL A 207 -7.82 10.20 -5.67
C VAL A 207 -7.49 11.22 -6.76
N GLN A 208 -7.54 10.80 -8.02
CA GLN A 208 -7.04 11.50 -9.23
C GLN A 208 -5.53 11.39 -9.51
N ARG A 209 -5.16 11.43 -10.80
CA ARG A 209 -3.76 11.44 -11.29
C ARG A 209 -3.28 12.88 -11.53
N ASP A 210 -1.97 13.11 -11.44
CA ASP A 210 -1.34 14.37 -11.89
C ASP A 210 -1.21 14.36 -13.41
N ILE A 211 -2.31 14.60 -14.12
CA ILE A 211 -2.26 14.91 -15.56
C ILE A 211 -2.56 16.41 -15.70
N PRO A 212 -1.70 17.19 -16.37
CA PRO A 212 -1.99 18.58 -16.68
C PRO A 212 -3.36 18.72 -17.36
N ALA A 213 -4.23 19.58 -16.82
CA ALA A 213 -5.59 19.77 -17.34
C ALA A 213 -5.66 20.06 -18.85
N PRO A 214 -4.72 20.82 -19.47
CA PRO A 214 -4.75 21.06 -20.91
C PRO A 214 -4.57 19.79 -21.78
N LEU A 215 -4.03 18.70 -21.22
CA LEU A 215 -3.89 17.42 -21.93
C LEU A 215 -5.17 16.57 -21.88
N ILE A 216 -6.11 16.93 -21.00
CA ILE A 216 -7.37 16.19 -20.80
C ILE A 216 -8.39 16.70 -21.80
N VAL A 217 -8.73 15.86 -22.78
CA VAL A 217 -9.78 16.17 -23.77
C VAL A 217 -11.16 16.07 -23.14
N ALA A 218 -11.39 15.01 -22.35
CA ALA A 218 -12.65 14.80 -21.63
C ALA A 218 -12.46 13.99 -20.34
N GLY A 219 -13.35 14.20 -19.38
CA GLY A 219 -13.35 13.55 -18.07
C GLY A 219 -13.11 14.55 -16.93
N VAL A 220 -12.69 14.04 -15.77
CA VAL A 220 -12.35 14.86 -14.60
C VAL A 220 -11.17 15.78 -14.94
N ASN A 221 -11.43 17.09 -14.94
CA ASN A 221 -10.45 18.13 -15.27
C ASN A 221 -10.15 19.07 -14.09
N ARG A 222 -10.79 18.90 -12.93
CA ARG A 222 -10.46 19.63 -11.70
C ARG A 222 -9.39 18.90 -10.90
N SER A 223 -8.43 19.65 -10.36
CA SER A 223 -7.34 19.14 -9.52
C SER A 223 -7.73 18.92 -8.06
N ASN A 224 -8.97 19.20 -7.66
CA ASN A 224 -9.43 19.13 -6.27
C ASN A 224 -10.51 18.07 -6.03
N LEU A 225 -10.56 16.97 -6.80
CA LEU A 225 -11.57 15.93 -6.66
C LEU A 225 -11.66 15.36 -5.24
N ARG A 226 -10.51 15.22 -4.55
CA ARG A 226 -10.48 14.76 -3.16
C ARG A 226 -11.21 15.71 -2.21
N GLN A 227 -11.08 17.02 -2.41
CA GLN A 227 -11.75 18.05 -1.62
C GLN A 227 -13.26 18.01 -1.86
N LEU A 228 -13.68 17.90 -3.12
CA LEU A 228 -15.10 17.76 -3.49
C LEU A 228 -15.73 16.52 -2.83
N VAL A 229 -15.05 15.38 -2.84
CA VAL A 229 -15.51 14.16 -2.16
C VAL A 229 -15.62 14.37 -0.64
N GLN A 230 -14.66 15.07 -0.01
CA GLN A 230 -14.70 15.34 1.42
C GLN A 230 -15.86 16.26 1.80
N GLN A 231 -16.11 17.30 0.99
CA GLN A 231 -17.24 18.19 1.18
C GLN A 231 -18.57 17.42 1.13
N LYS A 232 -18.77 16.58 0.12
CA LYS A 232 -19.98 15.77 -0.02
C LYS A 232 -20.21 14.80 1.14
N LEU A 233 -19.14 14.18 1.65
CA LEU A 233 -19.25 13.34 2.86
C LEU A 233 -19.72 14.17 4.06
N LYS A 234 -19.16 15.37 4.24
CA LYS A 234 -19.54 16.29 5.33
C LYS A 234 -20.98 16.77 5.22
N GLU A 235 -21.43 17.11 4.01
CA GLU A 235 -22.83 17.49 3.72
C GLU A 235 -23.82 16.36 4.08
N GLN A 236 -23.40 15.10 3.95
CA GLN A 236 -24.19 13.93 4.36
C GLN A 236 -24.04 13.56 5.84
N GLY A 237 -23.25 14.30 6.63
CA GLY A 237 -22.95 13.95 8.02
C GLY A 237 -22.09 12.67 8.17
N LEU A 238 -21.39 12.26 7.12
CA LEU A 238 -20.63 11.02 7.07
C LEU A 238 -19.12 11.27 7.14
N ARG A 239 -18.39 10.26 7.64
CA ARG A 239 -16.93 10.24 7.66
C ARG A 239 -16.40 8.95 7.07
N CYS A 240 -15.30 9.07 6.32
CA CYS A 240 -14.59 7.92 5.78
C CYS A 240 -13.69 7.30 6.86
N ARG A 241 -13.74 5.99 7.01
CA ARG A 241 -12.96 5.25 8.03
C ARG A 241 -11.68 4.60 7.49
N CYS A 242 -11.23 4.94 6.28
CA CYS A 242 -9.95 4.44 5.78
C CYS A 242 -8.77 5.00 6.62
N ILE A 243 -7.62 4.32 6.58
CA ILE A 243 -6.41 4.70 7.31
C ILE A 243 -6.06 6.18 7.12
N ARG A 244 -6.05 6.68 5.87
CA ARG A 244 -5.67 8.07 5.57
C ARG A 244 -6.61 9.10 6.20
N CYS A 245 -7.89 8.76 6.38
CA CYS A 245 -8.86 9.67 6.99
C CYS A 245 -8.80 9.67 8.51
N ARG A 246 -8.17 8.65 9.11
CA ARG A 246 -8.06 8.48 10.56
C ARG A 246 -6.66 8.77 11.09
N GLU A 247 -5.62 8.75 10.26
CA GLU A 247 -4.25 8.99 10.71
C GLU A 247 -4.14 10.32 11.46
N VAL A 248 -3.51 10.28 12.64
CA VAL A 248 -3.38 11.39 13.61
C VAL A 248 -3.01 12.72 12.95
N GLY A 249 -2.15 12.64 11.94
CA GLY A 249 -1.75 13.76 11.15
C GLY A 249 -2.84 14.47 10.38
N HIS A 250 -3.63 13.69 9.64
CA HIS A 250 -4.76 14.21 8.89
C HIS A 250 -5.87 14.68 9.81
N ARG A 251 -6.14 13.97 10.91
CA ARG A 251 -7.15 14.37 11.91
C ARG A 251 -6.81 15.72 12.56
N LEU A 252 -5.54 15.93 12.88
CA LEU A 252 -5.08 17.20 13.42
C LEU A 252 -5.20 18.34 12.40
N LEU A 253 -4.73 18.11 11.16
CA LEU A 253 -4.69 19.17 10.14
C LEU A 253 -6.07 19.51 9.55
N ALA A 254 -6.91 18.51 9.30
CA ALA A 254 -8.20 18.70 8.66
C ALA A 254 -9.31 19.06 9.66
N ASP A 255 -9.26 18.48 10.85
CA ASP A 255 -10.37 18.53 11.80
C ASP A 255 -10.01 19.18 13.14
N GLY A 256 -8.74 19.54 13.37
CA GLY A 256 -8.25 20.10 14.63
C GLY A 256 -8.24 19.11 15.79
N VAL A 257 -8.49 17.82 15.52
CA VAL A 257 -8.64 16.78 16.54
C VAL A 257 -7.30 16.17 16.91
N LYS A 258 -6.98 16.20 18.20
CA LYS A 258 -5.82 15.50 18.78
C LYS A 258 -6.31 14.19 19.43
N PRO A 259 -5.51 13.11 19.38
CA PRO A 259 -5.86 11.89 20.10
C PRO A 259 -5.76 12.14 21.61
N ASN A 260 -6.57 11.44 22.39
CA ASN A 260 -6.43 11.34 23.83
C ASN A 260 -5.49 10.16 24.18
N PRO A 261 -4.27 10.40 24.71
CA PRO A 261 -3.31 9.34 25.01
C PRO A 261 -3.85 8.25 25.96
N GLU A 262 -4.72 8.63 26.90
CA GLU A 262 -5.26 7.72 27.93
C GLU A 262 -6.37 6.80 27.39
N LYS A 263 -6.91 7.12 26.22
CA LYS A 263 -7.98 6.37 25.54
C LYS A 263 -7.46 5.57 24.34
N VAL A 264 -6.14 5.49 24.17
CA VAL A 264 -5.54 4.72 23.08
C VAL A 264 -5.61 3.24 23.40
N GLU A 265 -6.31 2.50 22.55
CA GLU A 265 -6.46 1.06 22.67
C GLU A 265 -5.67 0.34 21.57
N ILE A 266 -5.17 -0.85 21.91
CA ILE A 266 -4.66 -1.79 20.92
C ILE A 266 -5.79 -2.71 20.48
N SER A 267 -6.08 -2.76 19.18
CA SER A 267 -7.12 -3.62 18.63
C SER A 267 -6.62 -4.43 17.44
N ALA A 268 -7.12 -5.65 17.28
CA ALA A 268 -6.74 -6.57 16.21
C ALA A 268 -7.97 -6.99 15.40
N THR A 269 -8.06 -6.54 14.15
CA THR A 269 -9.12 -6.94 13.21
C THR A 269 -8.62 -8.06 12.31
N ARG A 270 -9.33 -9.20 12.30
CA ARG A 270 -8.99 -10.38 11.49
C ARG A 270 -9.87 -10.45 10.25
N TYR A 271 -9.29 -10.83 9.12
CA TYR A 271 -10.03 -11.06 7.89
C TYR A 271 -9.30 -12.05 6.98
N GLU A 272 -10.06 -12.90 6.31
CA GLU A 272 -9.54 -13.80 5.29
C GLU A 272 -9.10 -13.00 4.06
N ALA A 273 -7.90 -13.29 3.57
CA ALA A 273 -7.40 -12.76 2.31
C ALA A 273 -6.39 -13.69 1.66
N SER A 274 -6.68 -14.06 0.41
CA SER A 274 -5.84 -14.84 -0.48
C SER A 274 -5.37 -16.14 0.19
N GLU A 275 -6.33 -16.97 0.60
CA GLU A 275 -6.12 -18.30 1.22
C GLU A 275 -5.30 -18.30 2.53
N GLY A 276 -5.07 -17.13 3.10
CA GLY A 276 -4.48 -16.94 4.42
C GLY A 276 -5.28 -15.90 5.20
N GLN A 277 -4.78 -15.55 6.38
CA GLN A 277 -5.47 -14.64 7.28
C GLN A 277 -4.64 -13.39 7.53
N GLU A 278 -5.27 -12.22 7.40
CA GLU A 278 -4.68 -10.94 7.77
C GLU A 278 -5.20 -10.53 9.15
N ILE A 279 -4.30 -9.97 9.95
CA ILE A 279 -4.56 -9.41 11.26
C ILE A 279 -4.04 -7.98 11.26
N PHE A 280 -4.96 -7.02 11.20
CA PHE A 280 -4.66 -5.59 11.28
C PHE A 280 -4.68 -5.17 12.75
N ILE A 281 -3.49 -5.01 13.32
CA ILE A 281 -3.27 -4.55 14.69
C ILE A 281 -3.11 -3.04 14.67
N SER A 282 -3.85 -2.31 15.48
CA SER A 282 -3.86 -0.84 15.45
C SER A 282 -3.85 -0.25 16.85
N ALA A 283 -3.13 0.85 17.01
CA ALA A 283 -3.17 1.72 18.18
C ALA A 283 -4.04 2.93 17.83
N GLU A 284 -5.24 2.99 18.41
CA GLU A 284 -6.27 3.95 18.03
C GLU A 284 -6.94 4.57 19.26
N ASP A 285 -7.17 5.87 19.22
CA ASP A 285 -8.18 6.52 20.04
C ASP A 285 -9.52 6.37 19.32
N LYS A 286 -10.33 5.41 19.78
CA LYS A 286 -11.61 5.05 19.16
C LYS A 286 -12.68 6.12 19.36
N GLU A 287 -12.62 6.85 20.47
CA GLU A 287 -13.59 7.91 20.80
C GLU A 287 -13.48 9.05 19.78
N ASN A 288 -12.25 9.46 19.46
CA ASN A 288 -11.99 10.54 18.51
C ASN A 288 -11.80 10.06 17.06
N ASP A 289 -11.85 8.75 16.82
CA ASP A 289 -11.57 8.07 15.55
C ASP A 289 -10.21 8.52 14.97
N VAL A 290 -9.16 8.36 15.79
CA VAL A 290 -7.78 8.74 15.48
C VAL A 290 -6.86 7.51 15.53
N LEU A 291 -6.19 7.24 14.40
CA LEU A 291 -5.20 6.17 14.24
C LEU A 291 -3.78 6.72 14.46
N ILE A 292 -3.08 6.16 15.44
CA ILE A 292 -1.71 6.58 15.83
C ILE A 292 -0.66 5.71 15.15
N GLY A 293 -0.94 4.42 15.00
CA GLY A 293 -0.06 3.48 14.31
C GLY A 293 -0.73 2.13 14.11
N TYR A 294 -0.20 1.33 13.20
CA TYR A 294 -0.73 0.01 12.90
C TYR A 294 0.38 -0.97 12.47
N LEU A 295 0.05 -2.25 12.53
CA LEU A 295 0.87 -3.36 12.07
C LEU A 295 -0.02 -4.34 11.29
N ARG A 296 0.45 -4.78 10.12
CA ARG A 296 -0.20 -5.81 9.30
C ARG A 296 0.51 -7.13 9.54
N LEU A 297 -0.13 -8.04 10.28
CA LEU A 297 0.37 -9.38 10.51
C LEU A 297 -0.38 -10.35 9.58
N ARG A 298 0.32 -11.26 8.94
CA ARG A 298 -0.28 -12.28 8.08
C ARG A 298 0.09 -13.67 8.57
N ILE A 299 -0.91 -14.55 8.57
CA ILE A 299 -0.73 -15.99 8.55
C ILE A 299 -0.77 -16.43 7.08
N PRO A 300 0.37 -16.84 6.50
CA PRO A 300 0.46 -17.12 5.07
C PRO A 300 -0.37 -18.34 4.68
N SER A 301 -0.75 -18.42 3.41
CA SER A 301 -1.44 -19.59 2.89
C SER A 301 -0.50 -20.81 2.81
N LYS A 302 -1.06 -22.01 2.65
CA LYS A 302 -0.27 -23.22 2.38
C LYS A 302 0.51 -23.18 1.07
N LYS A 303 0.19 -22.23 0.18
CA LYS A 303 0.84 -22.04 -1.12
C LYS A 303 1.96 -20.99 -1.08
N ALA A 304 2.36 -20.51 0.10
CA ALA A 304 3.51 -19.61 0.21
C ALA A 304 4.77 -20.30 -0.32
N HIS A 305 5.45 -19.66 -1.28
CA HIS A 305 6.52 -20.30 -2.05
C HIS A 305 7.92 -20.10 -1.46
N ARG A 306 8.12 -19.01 -0.71
CA ARG A 306 9.43 -18.62 -0.18
C ARG A 306 9.99 -19.66 0.81
N PRO A 307 11.27 -20.06 0.68
CA PRO A 307 11.87 -21.08 1.53
C PRO A 307 11.87 -20.70 3.01
N GLU A 308 12.05 -19.41 3.32
CA GLU A 308 12.08 -18.88 4.70
C GLU A 308 10.73 -19.05 5.43
N ILE A 309 9.64 -19.15 4.64
CA ILE A 309 8.25 -19.31 5.08
C ILE A 309 7.84 -20.78 5.09
N ARG A 310 8.31 -21.58 4.12
CA ARG A 310 8.00 -23.01 4.01
C ARG A 310 8.73 -23.88 5.03
N ALA A 311 9.90 -23.43 5.49
CA ALA A 311 10.76 -24.22 6.39
C ALA A 311 10.05 -24.59 7.70
N GLU A 312 9.25 -23.68 8.26
CA GLU A 312 8.47 -23.92 9.47
C GLU A 312 7.27 -22.97 9.56
N PRO A 313 6.20 -23.34 10.30
CA PRO A 313 5.06 -22.45 10.52
C PRO A 313 5.47 -21.10 11.13
N CYS A 314 5.13 -20.03 10.44
CA CYS A 314 5.48 -18.67 10.84
C CYS A 314 4.38 -17.66 10.51
N SER A 315 4.45 -16.51 11.16
CA SER A 315 3.68 -15.32 10.78
C SER A 315 4.58 -14.27 10.13
N ILE A 316 4.00 -13.35 9.37
CA ILE A 316 4.73 -12.34 8.60
C ILE A 316 4.20 -10.95 8.96
N ILE A 317 5.06 -10.10 9.50
CA ILE A 317 4.79 -8.66 9.64
C ILE A 317 5.06 -8.02 8.28
N ARG A 318 3.97 -7.66 7.60
CA ARG A 318 3.95 -7.05 6.25
C ARG A 318 4.19 -5.55 6.28
N GLU A 319 3.80 -4.91 7.38
CA GLU A 319 3.96 -3.48 7.59
C GLU A 319 3.92 -3.17 9.08
N LEU A 320 4.80 -2.28 9.53
CA LEU A 320 4.67 -1.56 10.79
C LEU A 320 4.75 -0.07 10.46
N HIS A 321 3.72 0.69 10.81
CA HIS A 321 3.69 2.12 10.57
C HIS A 321 3.25 2.85 11.85
N VAL A 322 4.07 3.77 12.32
CA VAL A 322 3.73 4.66 13.44
C VAL A 322 3.83 6.09 12.92
N TYR A 323 2.73 6.83 13.02
CA TYR A 323 2.69 8.20 12.56
C TYR A 323 3.49 9.08 13.53
N GLY A 324 4.51 9.77 13.00
CA GLY A 324 5.24 10.79 13.74
C GLY A 324 4.43 12.09 13.87
N PRO A 325 4.90 13.05 14.69
CA PRO A 325 4.28 14.38 14.71
C PRO A 325 4.36 15.03 13.33
N LEU A 326 3.24 15.51 12.80
CA LEU A 326 3.28 16.47 11.70
C LEU A 326 3.72 17.81 12.28
N VAL A 327 4.94 18.19 11.94
CA VAL A 327 5.46 19.52 12.24
C VAL A 327 5.16 20.39 11.02
N PRO A 328 4.31 21.42 11.13
CA PRO A 328 4.17 22.42 10.07
C PRO A 328 5.53 23.06 9.79
N VAL A 329 5.82 23.37 8.53
CA VAL A 329 7.04 24.07 8.13
C VAL A 329 7.19 25.34 8.95
N GLY A 330 8.29 25.45 9.71
CA GLY A 330 8.63 26.65 10.51
C GLY A 330 8.18 26.69 11.97
N LYS A 331 7.52 25.64 12.52
CA LYS A 331 7.17 25.59 13.95
C LYS A 331 7.77 24.39 14.67
N HIS A 332 8.83 24.59 15.44
CA HIS A 332 9.30 23.58 16.39
C HIS A 332 8.31 23.48 17.57
N ILE A 333 7.57 22.37 17.65
CA ILE A 333 6.87 22.01 18.89
C ILE A 333 7.74 21.01 19.64
N SER A 334 8.49 21.52 20.61
CA SER A 334 9.09 20.71 21.67
C SER A 334 7.96 20.00 22.43
N LYS A 335 7.96 18.65 22.41
CA LYS A 335 7.06 17.71 23.14
C LYS A 335 5.88 17.04 22.39
N ALA A 336 5.80 17.04 21.07
CA ALA A 336 4.63 16.48 20.37
C ALA A 336 4.77 14.98 19.95
N TRP A 337 4.00 14.10 20.59
CA TRP A 337 3.53 12.77 20.10
C TRP A 337 4.52 11.63 19.82
N GLN A 338 5.78 11.74 20.24
CA GLN A 338 6.59 10.56 20.54
C GLN A 338 6.29 10.08 21.98
N HIS A 339 5.14 9.46 22.21
CA HIS A 339 5.08 8.46 23.27
C HIS A 339 5.91 7.28 22.79
N LYS A 340 7.14 7.21 23.32
CA LYS A 340 8.18 6.23 23.04
C LYS A 340 7.66 4.80 23.27
N GLY A 341 6.99 4.18 22.32
CA GLY A 341 6.59 2.78 22.51
C GLY A 341 5.60 2.16 21.55
N TYR A 342 4.75 2.89 20.83
CA TYR A 342 3.68 2.22 20.04
C TYR A 342 4.21 1.21 19.03
N GLY A 343 5.36 1.47 18.40
CA GLY A 343 6.01 0.48 17.54
C GLY A 343 6.42 -0.80 18.29
N ALA A 344 6.92 -0.69 19.52
CA ALA A 344 7.24 -1.82 20.38
C ALA A 344 5.99 -2.54 20.90
N VAL A 345 4.94 -1.79 21.25
CA VAL A 345 3.65 -2.33 21.70
C VAL A 345 2.99 -3.16 20.59
N LEU A 346 2.94 -2.61 19.36
CA LEU A 346 2.41 -3.31 18.19
C LEU A 346 3.22 -4.58 17.87
N LEU A 347 4.55 -4.50 17.95
CA LEU A 347 5.41 -5.69 17.79
C LEU A 347 5.16 -6.73 18.90
N SER A 348 4.95 -6.28 20.14
CA SER A 348 4.66 -7.17 21.26
C SER A 348 3.35 -7.91 21.04
N GLU A 349 2.31 -7.20 20.59
CA GLU A 349 1.01 -7.79 20.29
C GLU A 349 1.10 -8.76 19.09
N ALA A 350 1.85 -8.43 18.05
CA ALA A 350 2.09 -9.34 16.93
C ALA A 350 2.77 -10.65 17.37
N LYS A 351 3.77 -10.57 18.27
CA LYS A 351 4.42 -11.76 18.84
C LYS A 351 3.44 -12.56 19.70
N ARG A 352 2.66 -11.89 20.56
CA ARG A 352 1.65 -12.53 21.42
C ARG A 352 0.63 -13.31 20.58
N ILE A 353 0.09 -12.69 19.54
CA ILE A 353 -0.85 -13.34 18.60
C ILE A 353 -0.16 -14.54 17.94
N THR A 354 1.06 -14.36 17.42
CA THR A 354 1.82 -15.42 16.75
C THR A 354 2.04 -16.63 17.65
N SER A 355 2.49 -16.43 18.89
CA SER A 355 2.80 -17.54 19.81
C SER A 355 1.57 -18.12 20.51
N GLN A 356 0.68 -17.28 21.04
CA GLN A 356 -0.43 -17.74 21.90
C GLN A 356 -1.65 -18.17 21.09
N GLU A 357 -1.94 -17.52 19.96
CA GLU A 357 -3.14 -17.85 19.18
C GLU A 357 -2.87 -18.88 18.08
N TYR A 358 -1.68 -18.84 17.46
CA TYR A 358 -1.32 -19.78 16.38
C TYR A 358 -0.26 -20.81 16.79
N GLY A 359 0.37 -20.68 17.95
CA GLY A 359 1.40 -21.63 18.39
C GLY A 359 2.70 -21.57 17.58
N PHE A 360 2.90 -20.53 16.77
CA PHE A 360 4.07 -20.40 15.90
C PHE A 360 5.27 -19.89 16.68
N LYS A 361 6.45 -20.42 16.35
CA LYS A 361 7.71 -20.06 17.00
C LYS A 361 8.55 -19.10 16.18
N LYS A 362 8.13 -18.76 14.98
CA LYS A 362 8.87 -17.87 14.07
C LYS A 362 7.98 -16.73 13.61
N ILE A 363 8.54 -15.53 13.64
CA ILE A 363 7.93 -14.34 13.06
C ILE A 363 8.91 -13.68 12.08
N LEU A 364 8.45 -13.46 10.86
CA LEU A 364 9.17 -12.78 9.79
C LEU A 364 8.72 -11.32 9.70
N VAL A 365 9.58 -10.47 9.15
CA VAL A 365 9.30 -9.06 8.88
C VAL A 365 9.85 -8.70 7.50
N ILE A 366 9.00 -8.16 6.64
CA ILE A 366 9.47 -7.46 5.43
C ILE A 366 9.89 -6.04 5.82
N SER A 367 11.18 -5.86 6.08
CA SER A 367 11.74 -4.56 6.46
C SER A 367 12.31 -3.84 5.23
N ALA A 368 12.09 -2.54 5.14
CA ALA A 368 12.88 -1.70 4.25
C ALA A 368 14.35 -1.71 4.70
N LEU A 369 15.27 -1.44 3.77
CA LEU A 369 16.71 -1.50 4.00
C LEU A 369 17.12 -0.59 5.17
N GLY A 370 16.74 0.69 5.11
CA GLY A 370 17.05 1.68 6.14
C GLY A 370 16.32 1.48 7.46
N THR A 371 15.43 0.49 7.59
CA THR A 371 14.69 0.19 8.82
C THR A 371 15.11 -1.12 9.49
N LYS A 372 16.02 -1.91 8.91
CA LYS A 372 16.42 -3.20 9.51
C LYS A 372 17.04 -3.05 10.91
N GLN A 373 17.87 -2.02 11.11
CA GLN A 373 18.43 -1.71 12.43
C GLN A 373 17.37 -1.45 13.50
N TYR A 374 16.18 -0.96 13.13
CA TYR A 374 15.07 -0.79 14.07
C TYR A 374 14.67 -2.15 14.67
N TYR A 375 14.50 -3.17 13.82
CA TYR A 375 14.10 -4.52 14.22
C TYR A 375 15.23 -5.29 14.94
N MET A 376 16.50 -5.07 14.56
CA MET A 376 17.65 -5.68 15.25
C MET A 376 17.68 -5.35 16.74
N ARG A 377 17.28 -4.13 17.13
CA ARG A 377 17.16 -3.73 18.55
C ARG A 377 16.11 -4.52 19.34
N PHE A 378 15.17 -5.17 18.65
CA PHE A 378 14.18 -6.06 19.24
C PHE A 378 14.59 -7.55 19.13
N GLY A 379 15.83 -7.84 18.74
CA GLY A 379 16.38 -9.18 18.61
C GLY A 379 16.00 -9.90 17.33
N TYR A 380 15.62 -9.17 16.27
CA TYR A 380 15.46 -9.75 14.94
C TYR A 380 16.82 -9.85 14.22
N GLN A 381 17.00 -10.87 13.39
CA GLN A 381 18.22 -11.12 12.61
C GLN A 381 17.87 -11.24 11.12
N HIS A 382 18.88 -11.20 10.24
CA HIS A 382 18.67 -11.43 8.81
C HIS A 382 18.21 -12.86 8.54
N ASP A 383 17.23 -13.02 7.65
CA ASP A 383 16.71 -14.31 7.19
C ASP A 383 16.25 -14.17 5.73
N GLY A 384 17.18 -14.40 4.80
CA GLY A 384 16.98 -14.09 3.39
C GLY A 384 16.65 -12.61 3.15
N PRO A 385 15.57 -12.26 2.42
CA PRO A 385 15.13 -10.88 2.24
C PRO A 385 14.40 -10.31 3.47
N TYR A 386 14.15 -11.12 4.50
CA TYR A 386 13.40 -10.75 5.70
C TYR A 386 14.31 -10.43 6.89
N MET A 387 13.70 -9.89 7.93
CA MET A 387 14.20 -9.97 9.30
C MET A 387 13.36 -11.00 10.05
N SER A 388 13.96 -11.96 10.75
CA SER A 388 13.24 -12.98 11.51
C SER A 388 13.59 -12.97 12.99
N LYS A 389 12.68 -13.53 13.79
CA LYS A 389 12.91 -13.78 15.22
C LYS A 389 12.25 -15.08 15.63
N THR A 390 12.99 -15.90 16.38
CA THR A 390 12.44 -17.05 17.11
C THR A 390 11.78 -16.56 18.39
N LEU A 391 10.58 -17.07 18.66
CA LEU A 391 9.78 -16.76 19.84
C LEU A 391 9.97 -17.88 20.86
N ASP A 392 10.23 -17.49 22.11
CA ASP A 392 10.28 -18.42 23.22
C ASP A 392 8.88 -19.02 23.45
N LYS A 393 8.83 -20.26 23.93
CA LYS A 393 7.58 -20.81 24.47
C LYS A 393 7.23 -20.00 25.71
N ILE A 394 6.07 -19.36 25.69
CA ILE A 394 5.46 -18.76 26.89
C ILE A 394 4.84 -19.89 27.69
#